data_AF-A0A2F0AR94-F1
#
_entry.id   AF-A0A2F0AR94-F1
#
_cell.length_a   1.000
_cell.length_b   1.000
_cell.length_c   1.000
_cell.angle_alpha   90.00
_cell.angle_beta   90.00
_cell.angle_gamma   90.00
#
_symmetry.space_group_name_H-M   'P 1'
#
loop_
_entity.id
_entity.type
_entity.pdbx_description
1 polymer ?
#
loop_
_entity_poly.entity_id
_entity_poly.type
_entity_poly.pdbx_seq_one_letter_code
_entity_poly.pdbx_strand_id
1 'polypeptide(L)'
;MMSIQKILSSPSKKNNVLFWTLLSVCVVFSGINSAHSRKPADVFSQRIILSAKSFPSSFKSDKAFVKYMKRAHLKKVVYPDSNRLTLRFMAFFSRPIRTTEFTALVYDLTDRNRLVATIPVSPSQRETRILASSFDIERSDFPEEHQYKVMVAIGSTALAQTTFTIKESRTNRAARRAREKQRRRGSKVDFSKDRR
;
A
#
# COMPACT_ATOMS: atom_id res chain seq x y z
N MET A 1 -55.85 47.30 -24.59
CA MET A 1 -57.25 46.85 -24.75
C MET A 1 -57.35 45.52 -24.01
N MET A 2 -57.90 45.47 -22.77
CA MET A 2 -59.32 45.17 -22.46
C MET A 2 -59.79 43.90 -23.20
N SER A 3 -60.25 42.80 -22.60
CA SER A 3 -61.12 42.57 -21.42
C SER A 3 -60.85 41.15 -20.87
N ILE A 4 -60.72 40.89 -19.57
CA ILE A 4 -61.79 40.68 -18.56
C ILE A 4 -62.94 39.77 -19.05
N GLN A 5 -62.96 38.52 -18.57
CA GLN A 5 -64.17 37.99 -17.93
C GLN A 5 -63.81 37.11 -16.73
N LYS A 6 -64.69 37.21 -15.75
CA LYS A 6 -64.54 36.92 -14.33
C LYS A 6 -65.75 36.06 -13.97
N ILE A 7 -65.64 35.32 -12.86
CA ILE A 7 -66.73 34.82 -12.00
C ILE A 7 -67.31 33.45 -12.38
N LEU A 8 -67.09 32.44 -11.52
CA LEU A 8 -68.12 31.99 -10.56
C LEU A 8 -67.52 31.03 -9.51
N SER A 9 -67.70 31.42 -8.25
CA SER A 9 -67.47 30.65 -7.02
C SER A 9 -68.80 30.05 -6.55
N SER A 10 -68.83 28.80 -6.09
CA SER A 10 -69.68 28.30 -4.98
C SER A 10 -69.44 26.78 -4.69
N PRO A 11 -69.98 26.15 -3.62
CA PRO A 11 -69.18 25.82 -2.44
C PRO A 11 -69.34 24.36 -1.93
N SER A 12 -68.58 24.01 -0.88
CA SER A 12 -68.97 23.12 0.25
C SER A 12 -69.42 21.67 -0.03
N LYS A 13 -68.65 20.69 0.48
CA LYS A 13 -69.19 19.71 1.46
C LYS A 13 -68.11 18.86 2.17
N LYS A 14 -68.21 18.97 3.49
CA LYS A 14 -67.73 18.19 4.63
C LYS A 14 -67.56 16.66 4.47
N ASN A 15 -66.47 16.17 5.07
CA ASN A 15 -66.33 15.04 6.00
C ASN A 15 -66.11 13.59 5.52
N ASN A 16 -65.00 13.04 6.04
CA ASN A 16 -64.82 11.74 6.70
C ASN A 16 -65.27 10.46 5.98
N VAL A 17 -64.32 9.72 5.41
CA VAL A 17 -64.26 8.25 5.60
C VAL A 17 -62.80 7.82 5.72
N LEU A 18 -62.44 7.55 6.98
CA LEU A 18 -61.32 6.73 7.42
C LEU A 18 -61.51 5.29 6.88
N PHE A 19 -60.41 4.57 6.67
CA PHE A 19 -60.30 3.08 6.64
C PHE A 19 -60.44 2.31 5.30
N TRP A 20 -59.31 1.66 4.96
CA TRP A 20 -59.15 0.27 4.48
C TRP A 20 -59.36 -0.08 2.99
N THR A 21 -58.24 -0.34 2.31
CA THR A 21 -57.98 -1.46 1.36
C THR A 21 -56.52 -1.34 0.88
N LEU A 22 -55.54 -1.77 1.69
CA LEU A 22 -54.80 -3.05 1.54
C LEU A 22 -54.84 -3.71 0.15
N LEU A 23 -53.64 -4.13 -0.28
CA LEU A 23 -53.30 -5.20 -1.25
C LEU A 23 -52.81 -4.73 -2.64
N SER A 24 -51.50 -4.48 -2.78
CA SER A 24 -50.80 -4.78 -4.04
C SER A 24 -49.27 -4.82 -3.89
N VAL A 25 -48.73 -6.05 -3.92
CA VAL A 25 -47.44 -6.44 -4.51
C VAL A 25 -46.17 -5.72 -3.99
N CYS A 26 -45.65 -6.18 -2.85
CA CYS A 26 -44.20 -6.12 -2.60
C CYS A 26 -43.56 -7.34 -3.27
N VAL A 27 -43.03 -7.16 -4.48
CA VAL A 27 -42.14 -8.11 -5.13
C VAL A 27 -40.98 -8.40 -4.17
N VAL A 28 -40.90 -9.63 -3.70
CA VAL A 28 -39.76 -10.15 -2.94
C VAL A 28 -38.57 -10.16 -3.89
N PHE A 29 -37.82 -9.06 -3.90
CA PHE A 29 -36.50 -8.97 -4.52
C PHE A 29 -35.54 -9.77 -3.61
N SER A 30 -35.66 -11.10 -3.65
CA SER A 30 -34.64 -12.02 -3.15
C SER A 30 -33.43 -11.89 -4.08
N GLY A 31 -32.70 -10.80 -3.90
CA GLY A 31 -31.36 -10.63 -4.44
C GLY A 31 -30.51 -11.76 -3.89
N ILE A 32 -30.33 -12.80 -4.71
CA ILE A 32 -29.26 -13.77 -4.57
C ILE A 32 -27.98 -12.94 -4.74
N ASN A 33 -27.51 -12.33 -3.65
CA ASN A 33 -26.15 -11.86 -3.56
C ASN A 33 -25.30 -13.12 -3.63
N SER A 34 -24.93 -13.54 -4.85
CA SER A 34 -23.82 -14.45 -5.05
C SER A 34 -22.64 -13.78 -4.36
N ALA A 35 -22.35 -14.21 -3.13
CA ALA A 35 -21.16 -13.87 -2.41
C ALA A 35 -20.01 -14.47 -3.21
N HIS A 36 -19.56 -13.74 -4.23
CA HIS A 36 -18.34 -14.01 -4.97
C HIS A 36 -17.25 -13.97 -3.90
N SER A 37 -16.90 -15.15 -3.39
CA SER A 37 -15.95 -15.30 -2.30
C SER A 37 -14.66 -14.63 -2.75
N ARG A 38 -14.38 -13.45 -2.18
CA ARG A 38 -13.19 -12.67 -2.52
C ARG A 38 -12.00 -13.57 -2.25
N LYS A 39 -11.17 -13.78 -3.27
CA LYS A 39 -9.95 -14.58 -3.11
C LYS A 39 -9.06 -13.85 -2.09
N PRO A 40 -8.29 -14.58 -1.26
CA PRO A 40 -7.44 -13.95 -0.24
C PRO A 40 -6.43 -12.94 -0.82
N ALA A 41 -6.03 -13.13 -2.09
CA ALA A 41 -5.20 -12.21 -2.85
C ALA A 41 -5.85 -10.84 -3.09
N ASP A 42 -7.18 -10.77 -3.17
CA ASP A 42 -7.93 -9.54 -3.47
C ASP A 42 -7.77 -8.50 -2.35
N VAL A 43 -7.50 -8.95 -1.12
CA VAL A 43 -7.19 -8.10 0.04
C VAL A 43 -5.94 -7.23 -0.19
N PHE A 44 -5.04 -7.69 -1.05
CA PHE A 44 -3.77 -7.04 -1.36
C PHE A 44 -3.72 -6.48 -2.77
N SER A 45 -4.84 -6.40 -3.48
CA SER A 45 -4.92 -5.86 -4.85
C SER A 45 -4.07 -4.60 -5.04
N GLN A 46 -3.20 -4.62 -6.05
CA GLN A 46 -2.26 -3.55 -6.44
C GLN A 46 -1.19 -3.21 -5.37
N ARG A 47 -0.92 -4.11 -4.43
CA ARG A 47 0.10 -3.91 -3.38
C ARG A 47 1.26 -4.87 -3.54
N ILE A 48 2.42 -4.43 -3.06
CA ILE A 48 3.60 -5.27 -2.88
C ILE A 48 3.84 -5.50 -1.40
N ILE A 49 3.99 -6.77 -1.03
CA ILE A 49 4.39 -7.20 0.31
C ILE A 49 5.89 -7.52 0.28
N LEU A 50 6.69 -6.71 0.97
CA LEU A 50 8.12 -6.94 1.16
C LEU A 50 8.40 -7.79 2.40
N SER A 51 9.41 -8.64 2.34
CA SER A 51 9.91 -9.47 3.44
C SER A 51 11.41 -9.71 3.32
N ALA A 52 12.13 -9.74 4.44
CA ALA A 52 13.51 -10.20 4.47
C ALA A 52 13.61 -11.75 4.47
N LYS A 53 12.52 -12.43 4.82
CA LYS A 53 12.43 -13.90 4.89
C LYS A 53 11.68 -14.46 3.69
N SER A 54 11.95 -15.71 3.34
CA SER A 54 11.19 -16.44 2.33
C SER A 54 9.70 -16.54 2.69
N PHE A 55 8.85 -16.37 1.69
CA PHE A 55 7.42 -16.61 1.84
C PHE A 55 7.15 -18.13 1.90
N PRO A 56 6.21 -18.58 2.75
CA PRO A 56 5.76 -19.98 2.74
C PRO A 56 5.21 -20.37 1.37
N SER A 57 5.47 -21.61 0.96
CA SER A 57 4.92 -22.18 -0.28
C SER A 57 3.42 -22.46 -0.19
N SER A 58 2.89 -22.66 1.01
CA SER A 58 1.48 -22.94 1.26
C SER A 58 1.00 -22.40 2.61
N PHE A 59 -0.31 -22.29 2.76
CA PHE A 59 -0.96 -21.84 3.99
C PHE A 59 -2.10 -22.79 4.36
N LYS A 60 -2.30 -22.99 5.67
CA LYS A 60 -3.38 -23.85 6.19
C LYS A 60 -4.79 -23.32 5.88
N SER A 61 -4.92 -22.01 5.62
CA SER A 61 -6.19 -21.36 5.25
C SER A 61 -5.97 -19.97 4.68
N ASP A 62 -6.98 -19.44 4.00
CA ASP A 62 -7.02 -18.06 3.49
C ASP A 62 -6.82 -17.02 4.58
N LYS A 63 -7.41 -17.24 5.76
CA LYS A 63 -7.23 -16.36 6.92
C LYS A 63 -5.77 -16.37 7.40
N ALA A 64 -5.12 -17.53 7.40
CA ALA A 64 -3.71 -17.64 7.76
C ALA A 64 -2.81 -16.93 6.74
N PHE A 65 -3.12 -17.06 5.44
CA PHE A 65 -2.47 -16.33 4.36
C PHE A 65 -2.53 -14.81 4.59
N VAL A 66 -3.74 -14.25 4.74
CA VAL A 66 -3.95 -12.81 4.91
C VAL A 66 -3.26 -12.30 6.18
N LYS A 67 -3.37 -13.04 7.30
CA LYS A 67 -2.71 -12.69 8.56
C LYS A 67 -1.19 -12.67 8.40
N TYR A 68 -0.62 -13.67 7.73
CA TYR A 68 0.82 -13.74 7.49
C TYR A 68 1.28 -12.57 6.63
N MET A 69 0.65 -12.30 5.48
CA MET A 69 1.07 -11.25 4.56
C MET A 69 1.03 -9.86 5.21
N LYS A 70 -0.01 -9.57 6.00
CA LYS A 70 -0.09 -8.32 6.78
C LYS A 70 1.07 -8.17 7.77
N ARG A 71 1.50 -9.26 8.40
CA ARG A 71 2.60 -9.27 9.38
C ARG A 71 3.97 -9.24 8.71
N ALA A 72 4.12 -9.95 7.58
CA ALA A 72 5.37 -10.09 6.87
C ALA A 72 5.80 -8.76 6.22
N HIS A 73 4.83 -7.92 5.85
CA HIS A 73 5.10 -6.66 5.15
C HIS A 73 6.03 -5.73 5.92
N LEU A 74 7.26 -5.59 5.41
CA LEU A 74 8.26 -4.67 5.93
C LEU A 74 8.00 -3.25 5.43
N LYS A 75 7.75 -2.34 6.38
CA LYS A 75 7.74 -0.88 6.15
C LYS A 75 9.09 -0.23 6.47
N LYS A 76 9.87 -0.87 7.35
CA LYS A 76 11.17 -0.39 7.80
C LYS A 76 12.15 -1.55 7.73
N VAL A 77 13.33 -1.26 7.20
CA VAL A 77 14.41 -2.22 7.01
C VAL A 77 15.65 -1.66 7.70
N VAL A 78 16.47 -2.54 8.29
CA VAL A 78 17.76 -2.17 8.87
C VAL A 78 18.79 -3.10 8.24
N TYR A 79 19.93 -2.56 7.83
CA TYR A 79 21.01 -3.40 7.33
C TYR A 79 21.55 -4.31 8.44
N PRO A 80 21.87 -5.58 8.12
CA PRO A 80 22.78 -6.37 8.92
C PRO A 80 24.21 -5.80 8.85
N ASP A 81 25.12 -6.34 9.66
CA ASP A 81 26.52 -5.91 9.69
C ASP A 81 27.25 -6.15 8.35
N SER A 82 26.73 -7.03 7.49
CA SER A 82 27.25 -7.30 6.15
C SER A 82 26.97 -6.21 5.11
N ASN A 83 26.23 -5.14 5.46
CA ASN A 83 25.86 -4.02 4.58
C ASN A 83 25.04 -4.38 3.33
N ARG A 84 24.64 -5.65 3.20
CA ARG A 84 23.82 -6.18 2.11
C ARG A 84 22.63 -6.95 2.66
N LEU A 85 21.48 -6.83 2.03
CA LEU A 85 20.27 -7.55 2.38
C LEU A 85 19.48 -7.94 1.13
N THR A 86 19.03 -9.19 1.08
CA THR A 86 18.05 -9.62 0.06
C THR A 86 16.63 -9.32 0.54
N LEU A 87 15.92 -8.48 -0.20
CA LEU A 87 14.48 -8.26 -0.03
C LEU A 87 13.71 -9.14 -1.00
N ARG A 88 12.79 -9.92 -0.45
CA ARG A 88 11.82 -10.71 -1.19
C ARG A 88 10.52 -9.94 -1.27
N PHE A 89 9.81 -10.08 -2.38
CA PHE A 89 8.52 -9.44 -2.54
C PHE A 89 7.47 -10.36 -3.16
N MET A 90 6.23 -10.12 -2.79
CA MET A 90 5.04 -10.63 -3.48
C MET A 90 4.20 -9.44 -3.95
N ALA A 91 4.03 -9.30 -5.26
CA ALA A 91 3.18 -8.30 -5.89
C ALA A 91 1.82 -8.92 -6.21
N PHE A 92 0.76 -8.23 -5.84
CA PHE A 92 -0.62 -8.68 -5.98
C PHE A 92 -1.32 -7.81 -7.02
N PHE A 93 -1.83 -8.43 -8.08
CA PHE A 93 -2.51 -7.71 -9.15
C PHE A 93 -4.03 -7.75 -8.98
N SER A 94 -4.71 -6.68 -9.39
CA SER A 94 -6.17 -6.58 -9.31
C SER A 94 -6.88 -7.66 -10.12
N ARG A 95 -6.29 -8.02 -11.26
CA ARG A 95 -6.72 -9.09 -12.16
C ARG A 95 -5.52 -9.95 -12.56
N PRO A 96 -5.74 -11.20 -13.03
CA PRO A 96 -4.67 -11.97 -13.67
C PRO A 96 -4.08 -11.19 -14.85
N ILE A 97 -2.75 -11.21 -14.98
CA ILE A 97 -2.02 -10.51 -16.03
C ILE A 97 -1.31 -11.55 -16.90
N ARG A 98 -1.50 -11.45 -18.22
CA ARG A 98 -0.86 -12.33 -19.19
C ARG A 98 0.35 -11.63 -19.81
N THR A 99 1.55 -12.01 -19.40
CA THR A 99 2.82 -11.49 -19.91
C THR A 99 3.95 -12.49 -19.71
N THR A 100 5.04 -12.34 -20.46
CA THR A 100 6.29 -13.09 -20.26
C THR A 100 7.29 -12.35 -19.39
N GLU A 101 7.10 -11.06 -19.18
CA GLU A 101 8.02 -10.22 -18.44
C GLU A 101 7.29 -9.11 -17.69
N PHE A 102 7.77 -8.84 -16.47
CA PHE A 102 7.48 -7.68 -15.66
C PHE A 102 8.78 -6.94 -15.36
N THR A 103 8.66 -5.67 -15.01
CA THR A 103 9.80 -4.89 -14.50
C THR A 103 9.50 -4.42 -13.09
N ALA A 104 10.37 -4.75 -12.14
CA ALA A 104 10.36 -4.14 -10.82
C ALA A 104 11.31 -2.93 -10.82
N LEU A 105 10.75 -1.75 -10.58
CA LEU A 105 11.43 -0.48 -10.53
C LEU A 105 11.53 -0.04 -9.07
N VAL A 106 12.71 0.41 -8.66
CA VAL A 106 12.93 0.96 -7.31
C VAL A 106 13.34 2.41 -7.43
N TYR A 107 12.56 3.29 -6.82
CA TYR A 107 12.82 4.72 -6.75
C TYR A 107 13.22 5.13 -5.35
N ASP A 108 14.21 6.03 -5.24
CA ASP A 108 14.52 6.76 -4.02
C ASP A 108 13.63 8.00 -3.93
N LEU A 109 12.70 7.99 -2.99
CA LEU A 109 11.77 9.10 -2.74
C LEU A 109 12.40 10.25 -1.96
N THR A 110 13.54 10.02 -1.30
CA THR A 110 14.28 11.06 -0.57
C THR A 110 15.07 11.95 -1.54
N ASP A 111 15.63 11.36 -2.60
CA ASP A 111 16.36 12.09 -3.64
C ASP A 111 15.53 12.23 -4.94
N ARG A 112 14.58 13.17 -4.94
CA ARG A 112 13.82 13.60 -6.14
C ARG A 112 13.12 12.48 -6.92
N ASN A 113 12.72 11.37 -6.27
CA ASN A 113 12.13 10.21 -6.93
C ASN A 113 13.05 9.64 -8.04
N ARG A 114 14.37 9.61 -7.78
CA ARG A 114 15.39 9.05 -8.67
C ARG A 114 15.21 7.53 -8.81
N LEU A 115 15.27 7.01 -10.03
CA LEU A 115 15.31 5.57 -10.27
C LEU A 115 16.68 5.02 -9.84
N VAL A 116 16.69 4.06 -8.91
CA VAL A 116 17.93 3.47 -8.36
C VAL A 116 18.12 2.00 -8.77
N ALA A 117 17.05 1.29 -9.14
CA ALA A 117 17.17 -0.06 -9.69
C ALA A 117 16.06 -0.40 -10.67
N THR A 118 16.41 -1.20 -11.68
CA THR A 118 15.50 -1.81 -12.65
C THR A 118 15.78 -3.31 -12.68
N ILE A 119 14.78 -4.11 -12.30
CA ILE A 119 14.93 -5.56 -12.13
C ILE A 119 13.93 -6.25 -13.08
N PRO A 120 14.40 -6.96 -14.12
CA PRO A 120 13.51 -7.78 -14.93
C PRO A 120 13.02 -8.97 -14.12
N VAL A 121 11.74 -9.29 -14.23
CA VAL A 121 11.11 -10.38 -13.49
C VAL A 121 10.27 -11.22 -14.45
N SER A 122 10.71 -12.44 -14.70
CA SER A 122 9.96 -13.42 -15.47
C SER A 122 9.01 -14.20 -14.54
N PRO A 123 7.71 -14.24 -14.82
CA PRO A 123 6.78 -15.05 -14.05
C PRO A 123 6.99 -16.54 -14.36
N SER A 124 6.72 -17.40 -13.38
CA SER A 124 6.74 -18.86 -13.58
C SER A 124 5.59 -19.37 -14.46
N GLN A 125 4.51 -18.58 -14.59
CA GLN A 125 3.32 -18.90 -15.37
C GLN A 125 2.94 -17.71 -16.27
N ARG A 126 2.44 -17.98 -17.48
CA ARG A 126 2.05 -16.93 -18.44
C ARG A 126 0.95 -16.02 -17.92
N GLU A 127 0.00 -16.56 -17.15
CA GLU A 127 -1.06 -15.81 -16.51
C GLU A 127 -0.83 -15.80 -15.00
N THR A 128 -0.47 -14.63 -14.46
CA THR A 128 -0.05 -14.50 -13.07
C THR A 128 -0.89 -13.44 -12.37
N ARG A 129 -1.44 -13.78 -11.20
CA ARG A 129 -2.12 -12.83 -10.30
C ARG A 129 -1.27 -12.40 -9.11
N ILE A 130 -0.34 -13.25 -8.70
CA ILE A 130 0.63 -12.99 -7.64
C ILE A 130 2.02 -13.25 -8.21
N LEU A 131 2.85 -12.21 -8.25
CA LEU A 131 4.23 -12.33 -8.70
C LEU A 131 5.15 -12.34 -7.49
N ALA A 132 5.96 -13.39 -7.35
CA ALA A 132 6.98 -13.49 -6.30
C ALA A 132 8.37 -13.32 -6.91
N SER A 133 9.22 -12.50 -6.31
CA SER A 133 10.62 -12.33 -6.71
C SER A 133 11.45 -11.76 -5.56
N SER A 134 12.71 -11.48 -5.82
CA SER A 134 13.64 -10.87 -4.87
C SER A 134 14.61 -9.93 -5.55
N PHE A 135 15.16 -9.01 -4.78
CA PHE A 135 16.26 -8.15 -5.19
C PHE A 135 17.17 -7.91 -4.00
N ASP A 136 18.44 -7.66 -4.30
CA ASP A 136 19.42 -7.31 -3.29
C ASP A 136 19.50 -5.80 -3.15
N ILE A 137 19.68 -5.35 -1.92
CA ILE A 137 20.04 -3.98 -1.61
C ILE A 137 21.39 -3.97 -0.92
N GLU A 138 22.23 -3.04 -1.32
CA GLU A 138 23.53 -2.78 -0.73
C GLU A 138 23.59 -1.32 -0.25
N ARG A 139 24.25 -1.08 0.88
CA ARG A 139 24.27 0.24 1.51
C ARG A 139 24.82 1.34 0.60
N SER A 140 25.73 1.02 -0.33
CA SER A 140 26.29 1.97 -1.30
C SER A 140 25.22 2.57 -2.21
N ASP A 141 24.33 1.73 -2.72
CA ASP A 141 23.32 2.11 -3.72
C ASP A 141 22.00 2.51 -3.07
N PHE A 142 21.75 1.97 -1.87
CA PHE A 142 20.58 2.23 -1.05
C PHE A 142 21.01 2.74 0.34
N PRO A 143 21.34 4.04 0.46
CA PRO A 143 21.71 4.65 1.73
C PRO A 143 20.66 4.47 2.84
N GLU A 144 21.15 4.47 4.08
CA GLU A 144 20.30 4.51 5.27
C GLU A 144 19.58 5.85 5.39
N GLU A 145 18.48 5.87 6.14
CA GLU A 145 17.59 7.03 6.36
C GLU A 145 16.81 7.51 5.13
N HIS A 146 16.92 6.80 4.01
CA HIS A 146 16.16 7.08 2.80
C HIS A 146 14.85 6.28 2.73
N GLN A 147 13.88 6.83 2.02
CA GLN A 147 12.60 6.18 1.71
C GLN A 147 12.58 5.75 0.25
N TYR A 148 12.15 4.52 0.00
CA TYR A 148 12.11 3.92 -1.33
C TYR A 148 10.70 3.50 -1.71
N LYS A 149 10.43 3.50 -3.01
CA LYS A 149 9.21 2.97 -3.63
C LYS A 149 9.59 1.84 -4.56
N VAL A 150 8.99 0.67 -4.34
CA VAL A 150 9.07 -0.46 -5.28
C VAL A 150 7.78 -0.46 -6.08
N MET A 151 7.90 -0.59 -7.39
CA MET A 151 6.78 -0.64 -8.33
C MET A 151 7.00 -1.81 -9.29
N VAL A 152 6.00 -2.66 -9.46
CA VAL A 152 5.97 -3.67 -10.52
C VAL A 152 5.12 -3.14 -11.66
N ALA A 153 5.67 -3.14 -12.86
CA ALA A 153 5.06 -2.56 -14.05
C ALA A 153 5.19 -3.47 -15.28
N ILE A 154 4.36 -3.17 -16.29
CA ILE A 154 4.54 -3.61 -17.68
C ILE A 154 4.60 -2.35 -18.53
N GLY A 155 5.71 -2.14 -19.24
CA GLY A 155 5.97 -0.88 -19.92
C GLY A 155 5.85 0.30 -18.95
N SER A 156 4.98 1.26 -19.25
CA SER A 156 4.71 2.42 -18.39
C SER A 156 3.62 2.20 -17.34
N THR A 157 2.93 1.05 -17.34
CA THR A 157 1.76 0.83 -16.48
C THR A 157 2.14 0.18 -15.15
N ALA A 158 1.97 0.93 -14.06
CA ALA A 158 2.13 0.43 -12.70
C ALA A 158 0.99 -0.55 -12.34
N LEU A 159 1.36 -1.77 -11.93
CA LEU A 159 0.40 -2.83 -11.58
C LEU A 159 0.28 -3.04 -10.08
N ALA A 160 1.39 -2.88 -9.36
CA ALA A 160 1.43 -2.94 -7.91
C ALA A 160 2.58 -2.09 -7.38
N GLN A 161 2.43 -1.56 -6.17
CA GLN A 161 3.48 -0.75 -5.55
C GLN A 161 3.53 -0.89 -4.03
N THR A 162 4.64 -0.46 -3.45
CA THR A 162 4.80 -0.29 -2.01
C THR A 162 5.94 0.68 -1.70
N THR A 163 6.02 1.12 -0.45
CA THR A 163 7.11 1.96 0.03
C THR A 163 7.73 1.38 1.29
N PHE A 164 9.03 1.53 1.45
CA PHE A 164 9.75 1.17 2.66
C PHE A 164 10.83 2.19 2.98
N THR A 165 11.30 2.20 4.23
CA THR A 165 12.39 3.09 4.66
C THR A 165 13.54 2.23 5.16
N ILE A 166 14.77 2.56 4.77
CA ILE A 166 15.96 1.99 5.39
C ILE A 166 16.29 2.85 6.60
N LYS A 167 16.40 2.26 7.77
CA LYS A 167 16.71 2.95 9.02
C LYS A 167 18.19 2.86 9.33
N GLU A 168 18.68 3.88 10.03
CA GLU A 168 20.02 3.92 10.59
C GLU A 168 20.33 2.62 11.35
N SER A 169 21.42 1.96 10.98
CA SER A 169 21.90 0.75 11.64
C SER A 169 22.36 1.04 13.07
N ARG A 170 22.42 0.00 13.90
CA ARG A 170 22.89 0.13 15.29
C ARG A 170 24.33 0.66 15.33
N THR A 171 25.18 0.18 14.42
CA THR A 171 26.58 0.56 14.29
C THR A 171 26.73 2.04 13.95
N ASN A 172 26.01 2.52 12.93
CA ASN A 172 26.02 3.94 12.57
C ASN A 172 25.46 4.82 13.68
N ARG A 173 24.38 4.39 14.34
CA ARG A 173 23.81 5.11 15.49
C ARG A 173 24.80 5.22 16.65
N ALA A 174 25.52 4.15 16.95
CA ALA A 174 26.54 4.16 18.00
C ALA A 174 27.71 5.09 17.64
N ALA A 175 28.20 5.01 16.40
CA ALA A 175 29.26 5.89 15.90
C ALA A 175 28.87 7.36 15.95
N ARG A 176 27.65 7.71 15.52
CA ARG A 176 27.11 9.07 15.59
C ARG A 176 27.04 9.58 17.03
N ARG A 177 26.53 8.77 17.98
CA ARG A 177 26.48 9.12 19.41
C ARG A 177 27.88 9.33 20.00
N ALA A 178 28.86 8.52 19.61
CA ALA A 178 30.24 8.67 20.07
C ALA A 178 30.86 10.00 19.59
N ARG A 179 30.67 10.34 18.31
CA ARG A 179 31.12 11.62 17.73
C ARG A 179 30.45 12.82 18.41
N GLU A 180 29.14 12.73 18.67
CA GLU A 180 28.41 13.78 19.37
C GLU A 180 28.93 13.99 20.81
N LYS A 181 29.24 12.91 21.52
CA LYS A 181 29.84 12.97 22.86
C LYS A 181 31.25 13.60 22.84
N GLN A 182 32.06 13.28 21.84
CA GLN A 182 33.38 13.90 21.66
C GLN A 182 33.26 15.40 21.37
N ARG A 183 32.36 15.81 20.46
CA ARG A 183 32.09 17.24 20.18
C ARG A 183 31.68 18.01 21.43
N ARG A 184 30.75 17.45 22.22
CA ARG A 184 30.29 18.07 23.48
C ARG A 184 31.39 18.22 24.53
N ARG A 185 32.36 17.28 24.58
CA ARG A 185 33.50 17.37 25.49
C ARG A 185 34.51 18.43 25.03
N GLY A 186 34.82 18.49 23.74
CA GLY A 186 35.72 19.50 23.18
C GLY A 186 35.22 20.92 23.42
N SER A 187 33.94 21.19 23.13
CA SER A 187 33.35 22.53 23.35
C SER A 187 33.31 22.99 24.81
N LYS A 188 33.38 22.06 25.77
CA LYS A 188 33.40 22.40 27.21
C LYS A 188 34.80 22.80 27.71
N VAL A 189 35.85 22.38 27.00
CA VAL A 189 37.25 22.70 27.34
C VAL A 189 37.64 24.09 26.81
N ASP A 190 37.17 24.48 25.62
CA ASP A 190 37.45 25.82 25.09
C ASP A 190 36.82 26.95 25.93
N PHE A 191 35.60 26.74 26.45
CA PHE A 191 34.93 27.74 27.29
C PHE A 191 35.58 27.98 28.67
N SER A 192 36.48 27.11 29.13
CA SER A 192 37.19 27.30 30.41
C SER A 192 38.53 28.02 30.25
N LYS A 193 39.01 28.24 29.03
CA LYS A 193 40.32 28.85 28.78
C LYS A 193 40.27 30.38 28.62
N ASP A 194 39.10 30.92 28.24
CA ASP A 194 38.84 32.36 28.09
C ASP A 194 38.39 33.08 29.37
N ARG A 195 38.40 32.43 30.54
CA ARG A 195 38.08 33.05 31.84
C ARG A 195 39.29 33.16 32.78
N ARG A 196 40.46 33.52 32.25
CA ARG A 196 41.60 33.95 33.06
C ARG A 196 42.11 35.29 32.60
#